data_AF-A0A1G7Q895-F1
#
_entry.id   AF-A0A1G7Q895-F1
#
_cell.length_a   1.000
_cell.length_b   1.000
_cell.length_c   1.000
_cell.angle_alpha   90.00
_cell.angle_beta   90.00
_cell.angle_gamma   90.00
#
_symmetry.space_group_name_H-M   'P 1'
#
loop_
_entity.id
_entity.type
_entity.pdbx_description
1 polymer ?
#
loop_
_entity_poly.entity_id
_entity_poly.type
_entity_poly.pdbx_seq_one_letter_code
_entity_poly.pdbx_strand_id
1 'polypeptide(L)'
;MGYSIFVFPTERVALFRFQGIMTADQGLAAFQDYLKHDNFDPSFTMLTDARNVVDVDAKFLDILAKVSSLKPVLQKFQAGALSVILVEHMGPFGMARMLGHVLNMFCEIELRVASTLHEIQLMPELSHLDIPGLLGDKRQKPGASASPSCATVPTKVSSPKVKHPCYAWRRRTTL
;
A
#
# COMPACT_ATOMS: atom_id res chain seq x y z
N MET A 1 -10.78 -3.29 5.72
CA MET A 1 -10.08 -2.62 4.61
C MET A 1 -8.63 -2.98 4.72
N GLY A 2 -7.97 -3.29 3.61
CA GLY A 2 -6.59 -3.73 3.67
C GLY A 2 -6.09 -4.18 2.32
N TYR A 3 -4.82 -4.51 2.30
CA TYR A 3 -4.14 -5.03 1.12
C TYR A 3 -3.34 -6.27 1.48
N SER A 4 -2.99 -7.02 0.43
CA SER A 4 -2.04 -8.12 0.50
C SER A 4 -1.14 -8.05 -0.72
N ILE A 5 0.13 -8.44 -0.56
CA ILE A 5 1.13 -8.43 -1.62
C ILE A 5 1.63 -9.86 -1.79
N PHE A 6 1.66 -10.32 -3.03
CA PHE A 6 2.22 -11.61 -3.40
C PHE A 6 3.27 -11.38 -4.48
N VAL A 7 4.47 -11.87 -4.29
CA VAL A 7 5.53 -11.76 -5.29
C VAL A 7 5.78 -13.14 -5.88
N PHE A 8 5.72 -13.22 -7.21
CA PHE A 8 5.89 -14.43 -8.01
C PHE A 8 7.17 -14.28 -8.86
N PRO A 9 8.34 -14.72 -8.35
CA PRO A 9 9.61 -14.49 -9.04
C PRO A 9 9.71 -15.19 -10.39
N THR A 10 9.14 -16.39 -10.50
CA THR A 10 9.14 -17.18 -11.74
C THR A 10 8.34 -16.48 -12.84
N GLU A 11 7.17 -15.97 -12.49
CA GLU A 11 6.31 -15.18 -13.39
C GLU A 11 6.77 -13.72 -13.53
N ARG A 12 7.74 -13.26 -12.72
CA ARG A 12 8.22 -11.87 -12.66
C ARG A 12 7.09 -10.85 -12.41
N VAL A 13 6.20 -11.19 -11.48
CA VAL A 13 5.02 -10.38 -11.14
C VAL A 13 4.98 -10.08 -9.64
N ALA A 14 4.68 -8.83 -9.30
CA ALA A 14 4.23 -8.43 -7.97
C ALA A 14 2.72 -8.16 -8.02
N LEU A 15 1.94 -9.00 -7.34
CA LEU A 15 0.49 -8.89 -7.24
C LEU A 15 0.08 -8.16 -5.96
N PHE A 16 -0.56 -7.01 -6.12
CA PHE A 16 -1.22 -6.27 -5.05
C PHE A 16 -2.70 -6.59 -5.09
N ARG A 17 -3.31 -6.95 -3.97
CA ARG A 17 -4.78 -7.05 -3.85
C ARG A 17 -5.27 -6.02 -2.86
N PHE A 18 -6.27 -5.24 -3.25
CA PHE A 18 -6.91 -4.23 -2.41
C PHE A 18 -8.40 -4.53 -2.26
N GLN A 19 -8.97 -4.17 -1.11
CA GLN A 19 -10.39 -4.37 -0.83
C GLN A 19 -10.98 -3.34 0.13
N GLY A 20 -12.26 -3.03 -0.06
CA GLY A 20 -13.02 -2.06 0.73
C GLY A 20 -12.81 -0.63 0.25
N ILE A 21 -12.80 0.33 1.18
CA ILE A 21 -12.48 1.73 0.88
C ILE A 21 -10.97 1.90 1.01
N MET A 22 -10.37 2.49 -0.02
CA MET A 22 -8.93 2.70 -0.11
C MET A 22 -8.55 4.14 0.20
N THR A 23 -7.42 4.34 0.87
CA THR A 23 -6.83 5.67 1.12
C THR A 23 -5.48 5.80 0.41
N ALA A 24 -5.02 7.04 0.20
CA ALA A 24 -3.68 7.29 -0.35
C ALA A 24 -2.56 6.71 0.55
N ASP A 25 -2.76 6.72 1.87
CA ASP A 25 -1.81 6.14 2.84
C ASP A 25 -1.71 4.62 2.73
N GLN A 26 -2.83 3.93 2.50
CA GLN A 26 -2.80 2.49 2.26
C GLN A 26 -2.09 2.14 0.95
N GLY A 27 -2.29 2.94 -0.11
CA GLY A 27 -1.55 2.77 -1.36
C GLY A 27 -0.04 2.96 -1.17
N LEU A 28 0.35 4.01 -0.43
CA LEU A 28 1.75 4.26 -0.09
C LEU A 28 2.35 3.11 0.75
N ALA A 29 1.62 2.66 1.78
CA ALA A 29 2.07 1.57 2.65
C ALA A 29 2.27 0.28 1.86
N ALA A 30 1.33 -0.08 0.99
CA ALA A 30 1.46 -1.26 0.13
C ALA A 30 2.69 -1.19 -0.77
N PHE A 31 2.94 -0.04 -1.40
CA PHE A 31 4.13 0.12 -2.23
C PHE A 31 5.42 0.04 -1.40
N GLN A 32 5.46 0.67 -0.22
CA GLN A 32 6.60 0.58 0.69
C GLN A 32 6.85 -0.84 1.20
N ASP A 33 5.80 -1.63 1.42
CA ASP A 33 5.93 -3.02 1.82
C ASP A 33 6.48 -3.88 0.68
N TYR A 34 6.07 -3.61 -0.57
CA TYR A 34 6.68 -4.26 -1.73
C TYR A 34 8.17 -3.94 -1.86
N LEU A 35 8.57 -2.68 -1.66
CA LEU A 35 9.97 -2.24 -1.69
C LEU A 35 10.85 -2.92 -0.63
N LYS A 36 10.24 -3.43 0.45
CA LYS A 36 10.92 -4.15 1.55
C LYS A 36 10.81 -5.67 1.42
N HIS A 37 10.09 -6.18 0.43
CA HIS A 37 9.85 -7.60 0.26
C HIS A 37 11.16 -8.30 -0.15
N ASP A 38 11.43 -9.50 0.37
CA ASP A 38 12.68 -10.24 0.11
C ASP A 38 12.90 -10.51 -1.39
N ASN A 39 11.81 -10.74 -2.12
CA ASN A 39 11.80 -10.92 -3.57
C ASN A 39 11.54 -9.63 -4.37
N PHE A 40 11.75 -8.45 -3.79
CA PHE A 40 11.58 -7.19 -4.50
C PHE A 40 12.45 -7.13 -5.75
N ASP A 41 11.83 -6.80 -6.89
CA ASP A 41 12.54 -6.52 -8.14
C ASP A 41 11.85 -5.37 -8.89
N PRO A 42 12.55 -4.26 -9.17
CA PRO A 42 11.96 -3.11 -9.87
C PRO A 42 11.64 -3.39 -11.35
N SER A 43 12.07 -4.53 -11.90
CA SER A 43 11.76 -4.97 -13.26
C SER A 43 10.50 -5.84 -13.36
N PHE A 44 9.89 -6.21 -12.23
CA PHE A 44 8.67 -7.02 -12.25
C PHE A 44 7.45 -6.19 -12.65
N THR A 45 6.53 -6.84 -13.37
CA THR A 45 5.21 -6.27 -13.64
C THR A 45 4.45 -6.15 -12.32
N MET A 46 3.94 -4.96 -12.03
CA MET A 46 3.05 -4.75 -10.90
C MET A 46 1.62 -4.98 -11.35
N LEU A 47 1.00 -6.07 -10.91
CA LEU A 47 -0.40 -6.37 -11.16
C LEU A 47 -1.21 -5.99 -9.92
N THR A 48 -2.25 -5.20 -10.06
CA THR A 48 -3.11 -4.77 -8.95
C THR A 48 -4.53 -5.25 -9.18
N ASP A 49 -5.02 -6.10 -8.28
CA ASP A 49 -6.43 -6.49 -8.19
C ASP A 49 -7.16 -5.56 -7.23
N ALA A 50 -7.97 -4.66 -7.79
CA ALA A 50 -8.79 -3.72 -7.05
C ALA A 50 -10.29 -3.92 -7.37
N ARG A 51 -10.70 -5.11 -7.82
CA ARG A 51 -12.12 -5.43 -8.08
C ARG A 51 -12.99 -5.28 -6.83
N ASN A 52 -12.44 -5.62 -5.68
CA ASN A 52 -13.13 -5.51 -4.38
C ASN A 52 -12.99 -4.12 -3.73
N VAL A 53 -12.44 -3.12 -4.42
CA VAL A 53 -12.36 -1.74 -3.94
C VAL A 53 -13.63 -1.00 -4.33
N VAL A 54 -14.43 -0.63 -3.34
CA VAL A 54 -15.75 -0.01 -3.59
C VAL A 54 -15.67 1.52 -3.69
N ASP A 55 -14.67 2.13 -3.07
CA ASP A 55 -14.43 3.57 -3.11
C ASP A 55 -12.96 3.90 -2.77
N VAL A 56 -12.54 5.13 -3.07
CA VAL A 56 -11.23 5.66 -2.73
C VAL A 56 -11.40 6.98 -1.99
N ASP A 57 -11.17 6.97 -0.68
CA ASP A 57 -11.09 8.15 0.16
C ASP A 57 -9.70 8.80 0.04
N ALA A 58 -9.47 9.42 -1.11
CA ALA A 58 -8.29 10.22 -1.38
C ALA A 58 -8.62 11.33 -2.38
N LYS A 59 -7.93 12.47 -2.25
CA LYS A 59 -7.97 13.54 -3.24
C LYS A 59 -6.70 13.54 -4.07
N PHE A 60 -6.74 14.25 -5.20
CA PHE A 60 -5.58 14.44 -6.06
C PHE A 60 -4.33 14.90 -5.30
N LEU A 61 -4.47 15.90 -4.41
CA LEU A 61 -3.34 16.44 -3.65
C LEU A 61 -2.74 15.41 -2.68
N ASP A 62 -3.57 14.53 -2.10
CA ASP A 62 -3.09 13.46 -1.23
C ASP A 62 -2.24 12.49 -2.04
N ILE A 63 -2.74 12.03 -3.20
CA ILE A 63 -2.02 11.12 -4.10
C ILE A 63 -0.73 11.76 -4.61
N LEU A 64 -0.78 13.02 -5.04
CA LEU A 64 0.38 13.78 -5.48
C LEU A 64 1.46 13.86 -4.40
N ALA A 65 1.08 14.20 -3.16
CA ALA A 65 2.01 14.30 -2.05
C ALA A 65 2.67 12.95 -1.74
N LYS A 66 1.89 11.85 -1.71
CA LYS A 66 2.43 10.51 -1.44
C LYS A 66 3.35 10.02 -2.55
N VAL A 67 2.97 10.16 -3.82
CA VAL A 67 3.83 9.78 -4.96
C VAL A 67 5.11 10.63 -5.00
N SER A 68 5.01 11.95 -4.79
CA SER A 68 6.17 12.83 -4.74
C SER A 68 7.16 12.43 -3.64
N SER A 69 6.66 11.99 -2.48
CA SER A 69 7.53 11.49 -1.39
C SER A 69 8.33 10.23 -1.75
N LEU A 70 7.88 9.48 -2.77
CA LEU A 70 8.54 8.27 -3.25
C LEU A 70 9.53 8.54 -4.39
N LYS A 71 9.68 9.79 -4.85
CA LYS A 71 10.49 10.14 -6.04
C LYS A 71 11.90 9.50 -6.06
N PRO A 72 12.70 9.48 -4.97
CA PRO A 72 14.02 8.85 -4.99
C PRO A 72 13.97 7.34 -5.25
N VAL A 73 12.87 6.68 -4.85
CA VAL A 73 12.70 5.25 -5.01
C VAL A 73 12.10 4.90 -6.38
N LEU A 74 11.20 5.75 -6.89
CA LEU A 74 10.63 5.58 -8.23
C LEU A 74 11.70 5.61 -9.33
N GLN A 75 12.82 6.29 -9.10
CA GLN A 75 13.99 6.27 -10.00
C GLN A 75 14.67 4.90 -10.13
N LYS A 76 14.37 3.94 -9.25
CA LYS A 76 14.91 2.56 -9.36
C LYS A 76 14.20 1.74 -10.43
N PHE A 77 12.99 2.13 -10.83
CA PHE A 77 12.23 1.45 -11.86
C PHE A 77 12.78 1.83 -13.23
N GLN A 78 13.01 0.82 -14.07
CA GLN A 78 13.55 1.02 -15.42
C GLN A 78 12.49 1.63 -16.35
N ALA A 79 12.95 2.25 -17.42
CA ALA A 79 12.11 2.66 -18.54
C ALA A 79 11.24 1.48 -19.01
N GLY A 80 9.92 1.64 -19.00
CA GLY A 80 8.99 0.60 -19.44
C GLY A 80 8.57 -0.40 -18.37
N ALA A 81 8.85 -0.16 -17.08
CA ALA A 81 8.24 -0.92 -16.01
C ALA A 81 6.70 -0.82 -16.08
N LEU A 82 6.02 -1.96 -16.11
CA LEU A 82 4.57 -2.01 -16.33
C LEU A 82 3.81 -2.16 -15.01
N SER A 83 2.82 -1.30 -14.80
CA SER A 83 1.84 -1.41 -13.72
C SER A 83 0.44 -1.55 -14.31
N VAL A 84 -0.25 -2.65 -14.02
CA VAL A 84 -1.62 -2.90 -14.48
C VAL A 84 -2.57 -2.96 -13.29
N ILE A 85 -3.65 -2.18 -13.32
CA ILE A 85 -4.68 -2.16 -12.29
C ILE A 85 -6.01 -2.64 -12.87
N LEU A 86 -6.54 -3.74 -12.32
CA LEU A 86 -7.89 -4.22 -12.61
C LEU A 86 -8.88 -3.59 -11.63
N VAL A 87 -9.87 -2.86 -12.14
CA VAL A 87 -10.87 -2.15 -11.33
C VAL A 87 -12.26 -2.32 -11.93
N GLU A 88 -13.25 -2.76 -11.15
CA GLU A 88 -14.63 -2.93 -11.64
C GLU A 88 -15.53 -1.72 -11.38
N HIS A 89 -15.19 -0.88 -10.39
CA HIS A 89 -16.00 0.25 -9.98
C HIS A 89 -15.54 1.56 -10.63
N MET A 90 -16.49 2.36 -11.14
CA MET A 90 -16.20 3.60 -11.88
C MET A 90 -15.45 4.67 -11.06
N GLY A 91 -15.79 4.86 -9.78
CA GLY A 91 -15.10 5.81 -8.90
C GLY A 91 -13.61 5.47 -8.74
N PRO A 92 -13.28 4.26 -8.22
CA PRO A 92 -11.92 3.75 -8.17
C PRO A 92 -11.20 3.73 -9.53
N PHE A 93 -11.91 3.47 -10.64
CA PHE A 93 -11.32 3.51 -11.98
C PHE A 93 -10.79 4.91 -12.33
N GLY A 94 -11.58 5.95 -12.09
CA GLY A 94 -11.16 7.35 -12.27
C GLY A 94 -9.93 7.70 -11.42
N MET A 95 -9.92 7.23 -10.17
CA MET A 95 -8.81 7.45 -9.25
C MET A 95 -7.53 6.71 -9.67
N ALA A 96 -7.63 5.49 -10.20
CA ALA A 96 -6.50 4.75 -10.75
C ALA A 96 -5.90 5.43 -11.98
N ARG A 97 -6.74 6.00 -12.86
CA ARG A 97 -6.27 6.80 -14.01
C ARG A 97 -5.58 8.07 -13.56
N MET A 98 -6.13 8.76 -12.55
CA MET A 98 -5.51 9.92 -11.94
C MET A 98 -4.14 9.59 -11.32
N LEU A 99 -4.00 8.45 -10.64
CA LEU A 99 -2.70 7.95 -10.17
C LEU A 99 -1.70 7.78 -11.33
N GLY A 100 -2.14 7.25 -12.47
CA GLY A 100 -1.32 7.17 -13.69
C GLY A 100 -0.79 8.53 -14.14
N HIS A 101 -1.65 9.55 -14.18
CA HIS A 101 -1.22 10.92 -14.49
C HIS A 101 -0.20 11.46 -13.48
N VAL A 102 -0.38 11.14 -12.20
CA VAL A 102 0.56 11.55 -11.15
C VAL A 102 1.90 10.86 -11.33
N LEU A 103 1.93 9.54 -11.55
CA LEU A 103 3.17 8.78 -11.75
C LEU A 103 3.98 9.27 -12.96
N ASN A 104 3.31 9.61 -14.06
CA ASN A 104 3.94 10.14 -15.28
C ASN A 104 4.69 11.46 -15.05
N MET A 105 4.41 12.20 -13.97
CA MET A 105 5.17 13.41 -13.61
C MET A 105 6.52 13.10 -12.93
N PHE A 106 6.73 11.88 -12.43
CA PHE A 106 7.88 11.54 -11.59
C PHE A 106 8.71 10.35 -12.07
N CYS A 107 8.15 9.46 -12.89
CA CYS A 107 8.82 8.23 -13.32
C CYS A 107 8.28 7.71 -14.66
N GLU A 108 8.96 6.69 -15.19
CA GLU A 108 8.66 6.07 -16.50
C GLU A 108 7.87 4.75 -16.35
N ILE A 109 7.19 4.56 -15.21
CA ILE A 109 6.30 3.41 -15.01
C ILE A 109 5.06 3.61 -15.88
N GLU A 110 4.81 2.68 -16.81
CA GLU A 110 3.61 2.69 -17.63
C GLU A 110 2.44 2.12 -16.83
N LEU A 111 1.48 2.99 -16.44
CA LEU A 111 0.29 2.56 -15.72
C LEU A 111 -0.90 2.34 -16.66
N ARG A 112 -1.35 1.08 -16.76
CA ARG A 112 -2.59 0.69 -17.43
C ARG A 112 -3.68 0.36 -16.41
N VAL A 113 -4.89 0.83 -16.64
CA VAL A 113 -6.09 0.51 -15.86
C VAL A 113 -7.06 -0.17 -16.80
N ALA A 114 -7.52 -1.34 -16.39
CA ALA A 114 -8.47 -2.15 -17.11
C ALA A 114 -9.75 -2.29 -16.28
N SER A 115 -10.89 -2.27 -16.97
CA SER A 115 -12.20 -2.47 -16.34
C SER A 115 -12.64 -3.93 -16.29
N THR A 116 -11.99 -4.76 -17.09
CA THR A 116 -12.29 -6.18 -17.22
C THR A 116 -11.03 -7.02 -17.30
N LEU A 117 -11.13 -8.29 -16.89
CA LEU A 117 -10.06 -9.26 -17.06
C LEU A 117 -9.68 -9.44 -18.55
N HIS A 118 -10.67 -9.37 -19.44
CA HIS A 118 -10.47 -9.54 -20.86
C HIS A 118 -9.53 -8.47 -21.45
N GLU A 119 -9.68 -7.21 -21.05
CA GLU A 119 -8.75 -6.14 -21.46
C GLU A 119 -7.30 -6.43 -21.07
N ILE A 120 -7.06 -7.00 -19.89
CA ILE A 120 -5.73 -7.37 -19.43
C ILE A 120 -5.16 -8.50 -20.28
N GLN A 121 -5.98 -9.51 -20.62
CA GLN A 121 -5.56 -10.64 -21.44
C GLN A 121 -5.17 -10.24 -22.88
N LEU A 122 -5.69 -9.12 -23.38
CA LEU A 122 -5.34 -8.58 -24.69
C LEU A 122 -4.03 -7.78 -24.69
N MET A 123 -3.42 -7.54 -23.52
CA MET A 123 -2.14 -6.81 -23.43
C MET A 123 -0.98 -7.72 -23.86
N PRO A 124 -0.26 -7.39 -24.94
CA PRO A 124 0.81 -8.25 -25.46
C PRO A 124 1.94 -8.45 -24.44
N GLU A 125 2.20 -7.45 -23.60
CA GLU A 125 3.21 -7.49 -22.54
C GLU A 125 2.89 -8.55 -21.48
N LEU A 126 1.62 -8.93 -21.33
CA LEU A 126 1.14 -9.90 -20.35
C LEU A 126 0.76 -11.25 -20.96
N SER A 127 0.90 -11.42 -22.27
CA SER A 127 0.49 -12.63 -23.00
C SER A 127 1.15 -13.93 -22.52
N HIS A 128 2.31 -13.83 -21.87
CA HIS A 128 3.05 -14.96 -21.30
C HIS A 128 2.56 -15.38 -19.91
N LEU A 129 1.64 -14.62 -19.30
CA LEU A 129 1.17 -14.83 -17.93
C LEU A 129 -0.21 -15.49 -17.88
N ASP A 130 -0.37 -16.42 -16.95
CA ASP A 130 -1.69 -16.95 -16.55
C ASP A 130 -2.39 -15.95 -15.62
N ILE A 131 -2.84 -14.82 -16.18
CA ILE A 131 -3.51 -13.75 -15.42
C ILE A 131 -4.73 -14.29 -14.62
N PRO A 132 -5.62 -15.13 -15.18
CA PRO A 132 -6.71 -15.72 -14.40
C PRO A 132 -6.22 -16.56 -13.21
N GLY A 133 -5.13 -17.32 -13.38
CA GLY A 133 -4.52 -18.09 -12.30
C GLY A 133 -3.86 -17.22 -11.22
N LEU A 134 -3.24 -16.11 -11.59
CA LEU A 134 -2.63 -15.14 -10.66
C LEU A 134 -3.70 -14.37 -9.86
N LEU A 135 -4.77 -13.97 -10.53
CA LEU A 135 -5.90 -13.25 -9.93
C LEU A 135 -6.92 -14.17 -9.25
N GLY A 136 -6.77 -15.48 -9.40
CA GLY A 136 -7.61 -16.49 -8.75
C GLY A 136 -7.19 -16.78 -7.30
N ASP A 137 -8.12 -17.27 -6.49
CA ASP A 137 -7.87 -17.57 -5.07
C ASP A 137 -7.10 -18.87 -4.81
N LYS A 138 -7.01 -19.75 -5.81
CA LYS A 138 -6.53 -21.13 -5.62
C LYS A 138 -5.02 -21.29 -5.41
N ARG A 139 -4.20 -20.27 -5.69
CA ARG A 139 -2.74 -20.33 -5.48
C ARG A 139 -2.28 -19.90 -4.07
N GLN A 140 -3.19 -19.49 -3.18
CA GLN A 140 -2.81 -18.73 -1.99
C GLN A 140 -3.05 -19.48 -0.68
N LYS A 141 -2.01 -20.18 -0.20
CA LYS A 141 -1.82 -20.35 1.26
C LYS A 141 -1.31 -19.00 1.82
N PRO A 142 -1.86 -18.49 2.93
CA PRO A 142 -1.40 -17.23 3.51
C PRO A 142 0.02 -17.39 4.08
N GLY A 143 1.02 -16.93 3.33
CA GLY A 143 2.39 -16.76 3.77
C GLY A 143 2.57 -15.38 4.39
N ALA A 144 2.49 -15.33 5.72
CA ALA A 144 3.04 -14.33 6.64
C ALA A 144 3.32 -12.90 6.12
N SER A 145 2.38 -11.99 6.39
CA SER A 145 2.69 -10.64 6.91
C SER A 145 1.46 -10.02 7.57
N ALA A 146 0.94 -10.70 8.60
CA ALA A 146 0.11 -10.04 9.60
C ALA A 146 1.02 -9.66 10.76
N SER A 147 1.47 -8.42 10.82
CA SER A 147 2.06 -7.85 12.04
C SER A 147 0.95 -7.78 13.10
N PRO A 148 1.03 -8.53 14.22
CA PRO A 148 0.14 -8.29 15.33
C PRO A 148 0.64 -7.04 16.07
N SER A 149 -0.27 -6.10 16.34
CA SER A 149 0.01 -4.99 17.23
C SER A 149 0.51 -5.52 18.58
N CYS A 150 1.58 -4.91 19.06
CA CYS A 150 2.29 -5.30 20.26
C CYS A 150 1.33 -5.31 21.47
N ALA A 151 1.25 -6.45 22.14
CA ALA A 151 0.44 -6.68 23.32
C ALA A 151 0.88 -5.79 24.49
N THR A 152 -0.09 -5.12 25.09
CA THR A 152 0.03 -4.39 26.35
C THR A 152 0.46 -5.33 27.47
N VAL A 153 1.65 -5.11 28.03
CA VAL A 153 2.12 -5.76 29.26
C VAL A 153 1.50 -5.04 30.47
N PRO A 154 0.83 -5.74 31.42
CA PRO A 154 0.41 -5.12 32.67
C PRO A 154 1.58 -5.17 33.66
N THR A 155 2.27 -4.06 33.85
CA THR A 155 3.27 -3.93 34.91
C THR A 155 2.57 -3.72 36.25
N LYS A 156 2.55 -4.76 37.09
CA LYS A 156 2.18 -4.70 38.50
C LYS A 156 3.25 -3.86 39.23
N VAL A 157 2.92 -2.62 39.61
CA VAL A 157 3.79 -1.80 40.47
C VAL A 157 3.16 -1.71 41.85
N SER A 158 3.79 -2.39 42.79
CA SER A 158 3.55 -2.29 44.24
C SER A 158 3.94 -0.91 44.76
N SER A 159 2.98 -0.17 45.30
CA SER A 159 3.23 1.09 46.02
C SER A 159 3.67 0.83 47.46
N PRO A 160 4.76 1.43 47.96
CA PRO A 160 4.96 1.58 49.39
C PRO A 160 4.37 2.91 49.89
N LYS A 161 3.66 2.80 51.02
CA LYS A 161 3.13 3.90 51.84
C LYS A 161 4.22 4.92 52.18
N VAL A 162 3.98 6.19 51.89
CA VAL A 162 4.73 7.31 52.49
C VAL A 162 3.76 8.18 53.29
N LYS A 163 4.06 8.31 54.58
CA LYS A 163 3.36 9.15 55.55
C LYS A 163 3.71 10.62 55.31
N HIS A 164 2.70 11.49 55.22
CA HIS A 164 2.87 12.92 55.51
C HIS A 164 2.94 13.13 57.03
N PRO A 165 3.67 14.15 57.50
CA PRO A 165 2.99 15.42 57.79
C PRO A 165 3.78 16.70 57.49
N CYS A 166 2.99 17.76 57.22
CA CYS A 166 3.14 19.17 57.55
C CYS A 166 4.51 19.86 57.46
N TYR A 167 4.59 20.98 56.74
CA TYR A 167 4.81 22.30 57.34
C TYR A 167 4.38 23.45 56.40
N ALA A 168 4.17 24.61 57.03
CA ALA A 168 3.36 25.73 56.62
C ALA A 168 4.08 26.81 55.79
N TRP A 169 3.27 27.56 55.03
CA TRP A 169 3.32 29.02 54.78
C TRP A 169 4.60 29.69 54.26
N ARG A 170 4.52 30.30 53.06
CA ARG A 170 4.58 31.78 52.89
C ARG A 170 4.31 32.22 51.44
N ARG A 171 3.43 33.22 51.30
CA ARG A 171 3.30 34.08 50.11
C ARG A 171 4.37 35.17 50.13
N ARG A 172 4.90 35.54 48.96
CA ARG A 172 5.44 36.86 48.53
C ARG A 172 5.57 36.80 47.00
N THR A 173 4.68 37.37 46.19
CA THR A 173 4.67 38.73 45.61
C THR A 173 6.02 39.32 45.13
N THR A 174 5.93 39.87 43.91
CA THR A 174 6.82 40.77 43.13
C THR A 174 8.12 40.18 42.58
N LEU A 175 8.28 40.17 41.26
CA LEU A 175 8.50 41.32 40.38
C LEU A 175 7.80 41.11 39.03
#